data_AF-A0A139KKZ8-F1
#
_entry.id   AF-A0A139KKZ8-F1
#
_cell.length_a   1.000
_cell.length_b   1.000
_cell.length_c   1.000
_cell.angle_alpha   90.00
_cell.angle_beta   90.00
_cell.angle_gamma   90.00
#
_symmetry.space_group_name_H-M   'P 1'
#
loop_
_entity.id
_entity.type
_entity.pdbx_description
1 polymer ?
#
loop_
_entity_poly.entity_id
_entity_poly.type
_entity_poly.pdbx_seq_one_letter_code
_entity_poly.pdbx_strand_id
1 'polypeptide(L)' 'MKKRITQDDYIKANRKASREAEIEMYGHPICHQRVHQSKKVYNRRKIKAADKKLPYFFVIKIASLYLEELKR' A
#
# COMPACT_ATOMS: atom_id res chain seq x y z
N MET A 1 -0.36 -23.92 -46.05
CA MET A 1 -0.32 -24.59 -44.74
C MET A 1 -1.24 -23.87 -43.77
N LYS A 2 -2.17 -24.56 -43.11
CA LYS A 2 -2.94 -23.96 -42.01
C LYS A 2 -2.00 -23.71 -40.83
N LYS A 3 -1.96 -22.49 -40.30
CA LYS A 3 -1.22 -22.20 -39.07
C LYS A 3 -1.89 -22.96 -37.93
N ARG A 4 -1.15 -23.83 -37.26
CA ARG A 4 -1.63 -24.52 -36.06
C ARG A 4 -1.55 -23.53 -34.90
N ILE A 5 -2.62 -23.41 -34.14
CA ILE A 5 -2.66 -22.56 -32.94
C ILE A 5 -1.68 -23.18 -31.92
N THR A 6 -0.67 -22.42 -31.53
CA THR A 6 0.27 -22.83 -30.47
C THR A 6 -0.25 -22.40 -29.10
N GLN A 7 0.32 -22.99 -28.05
CA GLN A 7 0.03 -22.61 -26.66
C GLN A 7 0.28 -21.11 -26.42
N ASP A 8 1.32 -20.54 -27.03
CA ASP A 8 1.62 -19.11 -26.95
C ASP A 8 0.50 -18.24 -27.50
N ASP A 9 -0.16 -18.68 -28.58
CA ASP A 9 -1.28 -17.95 -29.18
C ASP A 9 -2.48 -17.92 -28.22
N TYR A 10 -2.75 -19.04 -27.53
CA TYR A 10 -3.77 -19.12 -26.50
C TYR A 10 -3.46 -18.18 -25.30
N ILE A 11 -2.20 -18.15 -24.85
CA ILE A 11 -1.79 -17.26 -23.76
C ILE A 11 -1.93 -15.79 -24.17
N LYS A 12 -1.52 -15.43 -25.39
CA LYS A 12 -1.66 -14.05 -25.92
C LYS A 12 -3.13 -13.64 -26.04
N ALA A 13 -3.99 -14.54 -26.52
CA ALA A 13 -5.42 -14.30 -26.62
C ALA A 13 -6.04 -14.03 -25.24
N ASN A 14 -5.72 -14.85 -24.23
CA ASN A 14 -6.22 -14.62 -22.86
C ASN A 14 -5.74 -13.29 -22.27
N ARG A 15 -4.45 -12.95 -22.44
CA ARG A 15 -3.92 -11.65 -21.98
C ARG A 15 -4.65 -10.47 -22.63
N LYS A 16 -4.96 -10.57 -23.93
CA LYS A 16 -5.71 -9.54 -24.65
C LYS A 16 -7.16 -9.46 -24.17
N ALA A 17 -7.83 -10.60 -24.01
CA ALA A 17 -9.20 -10.65 -23.49
C ALA A 17 -9.32 -10.03 -22.08
N SER A 18 -8.39 -10.35 -21.17
CA SER A 18 -8.37 -9.72 -19.84
C SER A 18 -8.18 -8.21 -19.92
N ARG A 19 -7.34 -7.73 -20.86
CA ARG A 19 -7.10 -6.30 -21.06
C ARG A 19 -8.32 -5.57 -21.62
N GLU A 20 -9.02 -6.19 -22.55
CA GLU A 20 -10.25 -5.64 -23.15
C GLU A 20 -11.36 -5.57 -22.11
N ALA A 21 -11.52 -6.60 -21.26
CA ALA A 21 -12.46 -6.58 -20.14
C ALA A 21 -12.16 -5.45 -19.14
N GLU A 22 -10.88 -5.18 -18.83
CA GLU A 22 -10.50 -4.02 -18.00
C GLU A 22 -10.90 -2.69 -18.66
N ILE A 23 -10.68 -2.54 -19.97
CA ILE A 23 -11.00 -1.32 -20.71
C ILE A 23 -12.52 -1.13 -20.82
N GLU A 24 -13.30 -2.18 -21.00
CA GLU A 24 -14.76 -2.10 -21.02
C GLU A 24 -15.32 -1.64 -19.67
N MET A 25 -14.78 -2.17 -18.57
CA MET A 25 -15.24 -1.83 -17.21
C MET A 25 -14.82 -0.43 -16.76
N TYR A 26 -13.61 0.01 -17.09
CA TYR A 26 -13.01 1.22 -16.52
C TYR A 26 -12.66 2.31 -17.54
N GLY A 27 -12.79 2.03 -18.84
CA GLY A 27 -12.44 2.94 -19.93
C GLY A 27 -10.94 3.10 -20.18
N HIS A 28 -10.07 2.65 -19.28
CA HIS A 28 -8.62 2.77 -19.42
C HIS A 28 -7.87 1.69 -18.63
N PRO A 29 -6.66 1.29 -19.07
CA PRO A 29 -5.76 0.46 -18.31
C PRO A 29 -5.58 0.88 -16.84
N ILE A 30 -5.90 -0.02 -15.91
CA ILE A 30 -5.67 0.21 -14.47
C ILE A 30 -4.39 -0.49 -14.03
N CYS A 31 -3.57 0.25 -13.26
CA CYS A 31 -2.39 -0.31 -12.61
C CYS A 31 -2.76 -0.83 -11.21
N HIS A 32 -2.85 -2.15 -11.07
CA HIS A 32 -3.17 -2.80 -9.79
C HIS A 32 -1.99 -2.79 -8.81
N GLN A 33 -0.76 -2.80 -9.31
CA GLN A 33 0.44 -2.70 -8.49
C GLN A 33 0.77 -1.24 -8.22
N ARG A 34 0.66 -0.83 -6.96
CA ARG A 34 0.85 0.57 -6.56
C ARG A 34 2.30 1.01 -6.80
N VAL A 35 2.48 2.20 -7.35
CA VAL A 35 3.80 2.86 -7.44
C VAL A 35 4.40 3.02 -6.04
N HIS A 36 5.66 2.60 -5.88
CA HIS A 36 6.40 2.79 -4.64
C HIS A 36 6.39 4.28 -4.25
N GLN A 37 5.90 4.58 -3.05
CA GLN A 37 5.83 5.96 -2.57
C GLN A 37 7.24 6.43 -2.19
N SER A 38 7.68 7.56 -2.74
CA SER A 38 8.98 8.15 -2.39
C SER A 38 9.06 8.41 -0.88
N LYS A 39 10.22 8.11 -0.29
CA LYS A 39 10.47 8.28 1.15
C LYS A 39 10.33 9.74 1.60
N LYS A 40 10.51 10.70 0.70
CA LYS A 40 10.46 12.15 0.98
C LYS A 40 9.08 12.76 0.79
N VAL A 41 8.13 12.03 0.18
CA VAL A 41 6.76 12.55 0.00
C VAL A 41 6.08 12.62 1.36
N TYR A 42 5.74 13.84 1.75
CA TYR A 42 5.09 14.12 3.02
C TYR A 42 3.69 13.50 3.04
N ASN A 43 3.49 12.52 3.92
CA ASN A 43 2.19 11.93 4.18
C ASN A 43 1.75 12.30 5.59
N ARG A 44 0.86 13.30 5.71
CA ARG A 44 0.30 13.83 6.99
C ARG A 44 -0.37 12.78 7.89
N ARG A 45 -0.63 11.58 7.37
CA ARG A 45 -1.25 10.43 8.05
C ARG A 45 -0.30 9.27 8.32
N LYS A 46 0.91 9.26 7.77
CA LYS A 46 1.85 8.13 7.88
C LYS A 46 2.57 8.09 9.22
N ILE A 47 2.93 9.28 9.73
CA ILE A 47 3.51 9.47 11.05
C ILE A 47 2.58 10.41 11.79
N LYS A 48 1.60 9.85 12.48
CA LYS A 48 0.82 10.63 13.45
C LYS A 48 1.59 10.67 14.76
N ALA A 49 1.28 11.65 15.61
CA ALA A 49 1.93 11.96 16.88
C ALA A 49 2.13 10.77 17.84
N ALA A 50 1.61 9.57 17.56
CA ALA A 50 1.90 8.33 18.27
C ALA A 50 3.33 7.78 18.07
N ASP A 51 4.18 8.45 17.28
CA ASP A 51 5.59 8.09 17.15
C ASP A 51 6.27 8.22 18.53
N LYS A 52 6.53 7.09 19.19
CA LYS A 52 7.12 6.95 20.54
C LYS A 52 8.50 7.62 20.71
N LYS A 53 9.02 8.23 19.65
CA LYS A 53 10.26 9.03 19.64
C LYS A 53 10.06 10.50 20.01
N LEU A 54 8.82 10.96 20.16
CA LEU A 54 8.59 12.36 20.52
C LEU A 54 8.92 12.59 22.01
N PRO A 55 9.60 13.70 22.35
CA PRO A 55 10.13 13.93 23.69
C PRO A 55 9.05 13.98 24.78
N TYR A 56 7.81 14.34 24.42
CA TYR A 56 6.70 14.41 25.36
C TYR A 56 6.25 13.04 25.90
N PHE A 57 6.53 11.93 25.19
CA PHE A 57 6.21 10.58 25.69
C PHE A 57 7.01 10.20 26.94
N PHE A 58 8.25 10.70 27.05
CA PHE A 58 9.09 10.47 28.24
C PHE A 58 8.50 11.16 29.47
N VAL A 59 7.99 12.39 29.30
CA VAL A 59 7.38 13.16 30.38
C VAL A 59 6.12 12.48 30.91
N ILE A 60 5.25 12.01 30.00
CA ILE A 60 4.02 11.28 30.37
C ILE A 60 4.35 9.98 31.12
N LYS A 61 5.37 9.24 30.67
CA LYS A 61 5.78 7.98 31.30
C LYS A 61 6.39 8.17 32.68
N ILE A 62 7.20 9.21 32.88
CA ILE A 62 7.76 9.54 34.20
C ILE A 62 6.63 9.94 35.15
N ALA A 63 5.72 10.82 34.71
CA ALA A 63 4.58 11.25 35.50
C ALA A 63 3.67 10.07 35.91
N SER A 64 3.42 9.12 35.00
CA SER A 64 2.61 7.95 35.32
C SER A 64 3.26 7.04 36.36
N LEU A 65 4.59 6.85 36.30
CA LEU A 65 5.32 6.04 37.29
C LEU A 65 5.29 6.68 38.68
N TYR A 66 5.51 8.00 38.77
CA TYR A 66 5.38 8.75 40.03
C TYR A 66 3.96 8.65 40.62
N LEU A 67 2.93 8.71 39.79
CA LEU A 67 1.54 8.58 40.25
C LEU A 67 1.19 7.16 40.72
N GLU A 68 1.80 6.14 40.13
CA GLU A 68 1.65 4.75 40.60
C GLU A 68 2.38 4.50 41.92
N GLU A 69 3.58 5.08 42.10
CA GLU A 69 4.31 5.03 43.37
C GLU A 69 3.56 5.73 44.50
N LEU A 70 2.90 6.86 44.24
CA LEU A 70 2.09 7.58 45.23
C LEU A 70 0.75 6.89 45.57
N LYS A 71 0.31 5.95 44.73
CA LYS A 71 -0.92 5.17 44.95
C LYS A 71 -0.67 3.81 45.62
N ARG A 72 0.61 3.45 45.83
CA ARG A 72 1.02 2.29 46.62
C ARG A 72 1.04 2.66 48.10
#